data_AF-A0A072NS32-F1
#
_entry.id   AF-A0A072NS32-F1
#
_cell.length_a   1.000
_cell.length_b   1.000
_cell.length_c   1.000
_cell.angle_alpha   90.00
_cell.angle_beta   90.00
_cell.angle_gamma   90.00
#
_symmetry.space_group_name_H-M   'P 1'
#
loop_
_entity.id
_entity.type
_entity.pdbx_description
1 polymer ?
#
loop_
_entity_poly.entity_id
_entity_poly.type
_entity_poly.pdbx_seq_one_letter_code
_entity_poly.pdbx_strand_id
1 'polypeptide(L)'
;MEEVTKIDPSMLSAFAELVGVHNNIERGMLLLYIIIVILTIIVFNLGFARKLSIVKTIIVYILLFIGCSPLTLLGVRLPVAEGLVITAVVLGIYRFRMYQQRKERQNEKTD
;
A
#
# COMPACT_ATOMS: atom_id res chain seq x y z
N MET A 1 -33.99 13.50 4.10
CA MET A 1 -32.68 13.32 3.42
C MET A 1 -31.84 12.46 4.35
N GLU A 2 -32.21 11.19 4.48
CA GLU A 2 -31.74 10.29 5.54
C GLU A 2 -31.61 8.89 4.92
N GLU A 3 -30.65 8.73 3.99
CA GLU A 3 -30.42 7.47 3.28
C GLU A 3 -28.91 7.22 3.03
N VAL A 4 -28.04 7.76 3.90
CA VAL A 4 -26.57 7.58 3.79
C VAL A 4 -25.98 6.96 5.07
N THR A 5 -26.79 6.24 5.85
CA THR A 5 -26.38 5.62 7.12
C THR A 5 -26.84 4.16 7.25
N LYS A 6 -26.73 3.41 6.15
CA LYS A 6 -26.70 1.93 6.22
C LYS A 6 -25.69 1.40 5.22
N ILE A 7 -24.41 1.47 5.61
CA ILE A 7 -23.40 0.62 5.00
C ILE A 7 -23.49 -0.72 5.75
N ASP A 8 -24.03 -1.74 5.08
CA ASP A 8 -24.12 -3.09 5.61
C ASP A 8 -22.72 -3.60 6.04
N PRO A 9 -22.54 -4.03 7.31
CA PRO A 9 -21.24 -4.44 7.84
C PRO A 9 -20.65 -5.67 7.13
N SER A 10 -21.48 -6.45 6.44
CA SER A 10 -21.08 -7.65 5.69
C SER A 10 -20.35 -7.37 4.37
N MET A 11 -20.27 -6.11 3.92
CA MET A 11 -19.59 -5.68 2.68
C MET A 11 -18.28 -4.93 2.95
N LEU A 12 -17.87 -4.80 4.21
CA LEU A 12 -16.66 -4.10 4.60
C LEU A 12 -15.45 -5.03 4.49
N SER A 13 -14.38 -4.53 3.86
CA SER A 13 -13.07 -5.18 3.89
C SER A 13 -12.56 -5.29 5.33
N ALA A 14 -11.80 -6.34 5.68
CA ALA A 14 -11.30 -6.56 7.04
C ALA A 14 -10.52 -5.35 7.59
N PHE A 15 -9.80 -4.63 6.73
CA PHE A 15 -9.12 -3.39 7.09
C PHE A 15 -10.06 -2.18 7.27
N ALA A 16 -11.20 -2.15 6.57
CA ALA A 16 -12.22 -1.12 6.77
C ALA A 16 -12.93 -1.28 8.13
N GLU A 17 -13.14 -2.53 8.54
CA GLU A 17 -13.68 -2.87 9.86
C GLU A 17 -12.67 -2.57 10.98
N LEU A 18 -11.39 -2.96 10.79
CA LEU A 18 -10.29 -2.69 11.75
C LEU A 18 -10.08 -1.19 12.02
N VAL A 19 -10.26 -0.35 11.00
CA VAL A 19 -10.10 1.11 11.08
C VAL A 19 -11.27 1.79 11.81
N GLY A 20 -12.36 1.07 12.09
CA GLY A 20 -13.47 1.62 12.86
C GLY A 20 -14.31 2.62 12.07
N VAL A 21 -14.49 2.39 10.76
CA VAL A 21 -15.43 3.14 9.90
C VAL A 21 -16.84 3.21 10.51
N HIS A 22 -17.19 2.21 11.33
CA HIS A 22 -18.48 2.11 12.01
C HIS A 22 -18.75 3.22 13.04
N ASN A 23 -17.72 3.78 13.68
CA ASN A 23 -17.91 4.82 14.71
C ASN A 23 -18.01 6.22 14.11
N ASN A 24 -17.24 6.51 13.04
CA ASN A 24 -17.22 7.81 12.37
C ASN A 24 -16.79 7.61 10.91
N ILE A 25 -17.75 7.58 9.98
CA ILE A 25 -17.51 7.28 8.56
C ILE A 25 -16.47 8.23 7.94
N GLU A 26 -16.54 9.53 8.26
CA GLU A 26 -15.57 10.52 7.78
C GLU A 26 -14.14 10.19 8.20
N ARG A 27 -13.92 9.92 9.50
CA ARG A 27 -12.58 9.62 10.01
C ARG A 27 -12.08 8.26 9.52
N GLY A 28 -12.97 7.28 9.46
CA GLY A 28 -12.63 5.94 9.00
C GLY A 28 -12.17 5.93 7.54
N MET A 29 -12.89 6.62 6.64
CA MET A 29 -12.47 6.76 5.24
C MET A 29 -11.12 7.49 5.11
N LEU A 30 -10.88 8.52 5.92
CA LEU A 30 -9.63 9.28 5.91
C LEU A 30 -8.45 8.42 6.37
N LEU A 31 -8.62 7.64 7.43
CA LEU A 31 -7.60 6.70 7.93
C LEU A 31 -7.31 5.59 6.92
N LEU A 32 -8.36 5.03 6.28
CA LEU A 32 -8.23 4.01 5.25
C LEU A 32 -7.48 4.56 4.02
N TYR A 33 -7.79 5.79 3.60
CA TYR A 33 -7.07 6.51 2.54
C TYR A 33 -5.58 6.62 2.88
N ILE A 34 -5.24 7.06 4.10
CA ILE A 34 -3.85 7.19 4.54
C ILE A 34 -3.12 5.84 4.52
N ILE A 35 -3.75 4.77 5.03
CA ILE A 35 -3.17 3.43 5.03
C ILE A 35 -2.90 2.95 3.60
N ILE A 36 -3.88 3.09 2.70
CA ILE A 36 -3.72 2.69 1.30
C ILE A 36 -2.60 3.49 0.64
N VAL A 37 -2.54 4.81 0.85
CA VAL A 37 -1.46 5.65 0.32
C VAL A 37 -0.10 5.18 0.82
N ILE A 38 0.06 4.98 2.13
CA ILE A 38 1.33 4.52 2.73
C ILE A 38 1.73 3.15 2.19
N LEU A 39 0.82 2.18 2.18
CA LEU A 39 1.08 0.85 1.61
C LEU A 39 1.47 0.94 0.14
N THR A 40 0.79 1.79 -0.64
CA THR A 40 1.08 1.94 -2.07
C THR A 40 2.47 2.53 -2.28
N ILE A 41 2.87 3.52 -1.47
CA ILE A 41 4.22 4.09 -1.48
C ILE A 41 5.25 3.00 -1.17
N ILE A 42 5.01 2.18 -0.14
CA ILE A 42 5.91 1.09 0.24
C ILE A 42 6.04 0.09 -0.90
N VAL A 43 4.91 -0.40 -1.45
CA VAL A 43 4.90 -1.36 -2.58
C VAL A 43 5.59 -0.78 -3.79
N PHE A 44 5.35 0.50 -4.12
CA PHE A 44 6.01 1.16 -5.23
C PHE A 44 7.53 1.22 -5.00
N ASN A 45 7.97 1.64 -3.82
CA ASN A 45 9.39 1.73 -3.49
C ASN A 45 10.07 0.34 -3.47
N LEU A 46 9.34 -0.70 -3.05
CA LEU A 46 9.82 -2.09 -3.04
C LEU A 46 9.84 -2.73 -4.43
N GLY A 47 8.80 -2.49 -5.25
CA GLY A 47 8.62 -3.09 -6.57
C GLY A 47 9.47 -2.45 -7.64
N PHE A 48 9.64 -1.13 -7.57
CA PHE A 48 10.61 -0.42 -8.37
C PHE A 48 11.96 -0.47 -7.65
N ALA A 49 12.63 -1.62 -7.70
CA ALA A 49 14.00 -1.82 -7.23
C ALA A 49 15.05 -1.05 -8.08
N ARG A 50 14.77 0.23 -8.37
CA ARG A 50 15.55 1.06 -9.27
C ARG A 50 15.82 2.38 -8.56
N LYS A 51 17.04 2.92 -8.69
CA LYS A 51 17.36 4.28 -8.23
C LYS A 51 16.47 5.24 -9.00
N LEU A 52 15.33 5.64 -8.44
CA LEU A 52 14.50 6.66 -9.04
C LEU A 52 15.22 8.00 -8.88
N SER A 53 15.53 8.63 -10.01
CA SER A 53 15.92 10.04 -10.05
C SER A 53 14.84 10.87 -9.34
N ILE A 54 15.24 11.83 -8.51
CA ILE A 54 14.37 12.64 -7.63
C ILE A 54 13.15 13.19 -8.38
N VAL A 55 13.32 13.60 -9.64
CA VAL A 55 12.24 14.10 -10.51
C VAL A 55 11.18 13.04 -10.80
N LYS A 56 11.59 11.78 -11.03
CA LYS A 56 10.67 10.66 -11.28
C LYS A 56 9.88 10.32 -10.04
N THR A 57 10.47 10.44 -8.85
CA THR A 57 9.77 10.25 -7.57
C THR A 57 8.65 11.27 -7.39
N ILE A 58 8.87 12.54 -7.75
CA ILE A 58 7.83 13.58 -7.65
C ILE A 58 6.64 13.27 -8.56
N ILE A 59 6.90 12.91 -9.82
CA ILE A 59 5.84 12.54 -10.78
C ILE A 59 5.04 11.34 -10.28
N VAL A 60 5.74 10.33 -9.75
CA VAL A 60 5.12 9.14 -9.15
C VAL A 60 4.26 9.50 -7.95
N TYR A 61 4.71 10.37 -7.06
CA TYR A 61 3.93 10.80 -5.90
C TYR A 61 2.66 11.52 -6.31
N ILE A 62 2.71 12.36 -7.35
CA ILE A 62 1.53 13.02 -7.93
C ILE A 62 0.57 11.97 -8.51
N LEU A 63 1.08 11.01 -9.28
CA LEU A 63 0.28 9.90 -9.80
C LEU A 63 -0.32 9.05 -8.68
N LEU A 64 0.42 8.80 -7.58
CA LEU A 64 -0.07 8.05 -6.43
C LEU A 64 -1.22 8.78 -5.74
N PHE A 65 -1.09 10.10 -5.57
CA PHE A 65 -2.12 10.92 -4.94
C PHE A 65 -3.43 10.88 -5.74
N ILE A 66 -3.33 11.00 -7.08
CA ILE A 66 -4.50 10.92 -7.96
C ILE A 66 -5.02 9.48 -8.06
N GLY A 67 -4.13 8.48 -8.12
CA GLY A 67 -4.46 7.07 -8.25
C GLY A 67 -5.07 6.44 -7.00
N CYS A 68 -4.82 7.00 -5.82
CA CYS A 68 -5.43 6.54 -4.56
C CYS A 68 -6.92 6.92 -4.43
N SER A 69 -7.40 7.92 -5.19
CA SER A 69 -8.82 8.31 -5.20
C SER A 69 -9.76 7.15 -5.57
N PRO A 70 -9.62 6.49 -6.74
CA PRO A 70 -10.43 5.30 -7.05
C PRO A 70 -10.09 4.11 -6.13
N LEU A 71 -8.83 4.00 -5.68
CA LEU A 71 -8.36 2.91 -4.83
C LEU A 71 -9.03 2.91 -3.45
N THR A 72 -9.33 4.09 -2.92
CA THR A 72 -10.02 4.24 -1.63
C THR A 72 -11.49 3.90 -1.76
N LEU A 73 -12.11 4.28 -2.87
CA LEU A 73 -13.48 3.89 -3.21
C LEU A 73 -13.62 2.37 -3.35
N LEU A 74 -12.65 1.72 -4.00
CA LEU A 74 -12.57 0.26 -4.09
C LEU A 74 -12.20 -0.37 -2.75
N GLY A 75 -11.32 0.22 -1.96
CA GLY A 75 -10.85 -0.32 -0.67
C GLY A 75 -11.94 -0.48 0.39
N VAL A 76 -13.07 0.24 0.26
CA VAL A 76 -14.24 0.05 1.12
C VAL A 76 -14.92 -1.30 0.87
N ARG A 77 -15.02 -1.74 -0.39
CA ARG A 77 -15.75 -2.96 -0.79
C ARG A 77 -14.86 -4.11 -1.25
N LEU A 78 -13.58 -3.86 -1.52
CA LEU A 78 -12.59 -4.82 -1.99
C LEU A 78 -11.41 -4.92 -1.02
N PRO A 79 -10.81 -6.12 -0.86
CA PRO A 79 -9.60 -6.36 -0.06
C PRO A 79 -8.31 -5.78 -0.70
N VAL A 80 -8.33 -4.51 -1.12
CA VAL A 80 -7.18 -3.85 -1.77
C VAL A 80 -5.97 -3.77 -0.84
N ALA A 81 -6.20 -3.43 0.43
CA ALA A 81 -5.12 -3.33 1.42
C ALA A 81 -4.41 -4.68 1.62
N GLU A 82 -5.16 -5.79 1.70
CA GLU A 82 -4.61 -7.15 1.79
C GLU A 82 -3.73 -7.48 0.59
N GLY A 83 -4.19 -7.18 -0.62
CA GLY A 83 -3.41 -7.38 -1.85
C GLY A 83 -2.10 -6.58 -1.85
N LEU A 84 -2.11 -5.35 -1.35
CA LEU A 84 -0.90 -4.55 -1.19
C LEU A 84 0.05 -5.12 -0.14
N VAL A 85 -0.47 -5.60 1.00
CA VAL A 85 0.35 -6.26 2.03
C VAL A 85 1.02 -7.50 1.47
N ILE A 86 0.28 -8.38 0.80
CA ILE A 86 0.83 -9.61 0.20
C ILE A 86 1.92 -9.25 -0.81
N THR A 87 1.67 -8.29 -1.70
CA THR A 87 2.64 -7.83 -2.69
C THR A 87 3.90 -7.26 -2.03
N ALA A 88 3.75 -6.42 -1.00
CA ALA A 88 4.86 -5.87 -0.23
C ALA A 88 5.71 -6.96 0.42
N VAL A 89 5.08 -7.97 1.03
CA VAL A 89 5.75 -9.11 1.66
C VAL A 89 6.51 -9.94 0.63
N VAL A 90 5.86 -10.31 -0.48
CA VAL A 90 6.49 -11.11 -1.56
C VAL A 90 7.70 -10.40 -2.14
N LEU A 91 7.58 -9.11 -2.46
CA LEU A 91 8.71 -8.29 -2.96
C LEU A 91 9.78 -8.09 -1.89
N GLY A 92 9.39 -7.89 -0.64
CA GLY A 92 10.31 -7.74 0.49
C GLY A 92 11.20 -8.96 0.65
N ILE A 93 10.61 -10.15 0.66
CA ILE A 93 11.34 -11.44 0.72
C ILE A 93 12.23 -11.60 -0.52
N TYR A 94 11.69 -11.35 -1.72
CA TYR A 94 12.46 -11.44 -2.96
C TYR A 94 13.70 -10.54 -2.96
N ARG A 95 13.53 -9.30 -2.47
CA ARG A 95 14.60 -8.29 -2.42
C ARG A 95 15.64 -8.63 -1.37
N PHE A 96 15.23 -9.13 -0.21
CA PHE A 96 16.14 -9.58 0.85
C PHE A 96 17.06 -10.70 0.35
N ARG A 97 16.50 -11.69 -0.36
CA ARG A 97 17.28 -12.79 -0.94
C ARG A 97 18.32 -12.30 -1.96
N MET A 98 17.95 -11.34 -2.82
CA MET A 98 18.85 -10.85 -3.88
C MET A 98 20.00 -9.99 -3.32
N TYR A 99 19.77 -9.28 -2.22
CA TYR A 99 20.81 -8.48 -1.57
C TYR A 99 21.88 -9.33 -0.87
N GLN A 100 21.52 -10.50 -0.32
CA GLN A 100 22.48 -11.44 0.27
C GLN A 100 23.48 -11.99 -0.76
N GLN A 101 23.01 -12.37 -1.95
CA GLN A 101 23.88 -12.90 -3.03
C GLN A 101 24.91 -11.89 -3.57
N ARG A 102 24.71 -10.59 -3.33
CA ARG A 102 25.71 -9.57 -3.69
C ARG A 102 26.79 -9.41 -2.63
N LYS A 103 26.48 -9.75 -1.37
CA LYS A 103 27.41 -9.67 -0.24
C LYS A 103 28.36 -10.87 -0.21
N GLU A 104 27.87 -12.06 -0.54
CA GLU A 104 28.67 -13.30 -0.56
C GLU A 104 29.79 -13.25 -1.60
N ARG A 105 29.55 -12.66 -2.79
CA ARG A 105 30.58 -12.49 -3.83
C ARG A 105 31.63 -11.41 -3.53
N GLN A 106 31.40 -10.57 -2.53
CA GLN A 106 32.34 -9.50 -2.18
C GLN A 106 33.36 -9.97 -1.13
N ASN A 107 33.02 -10.99 -0.32
CA ASN A 107 33.93 -11.58 0.65
C ASN A 107 34.87 -12.65 0.05
N GLU A 108 34.57 -13.23 -1.11
CA GLU A 108 35.44 -14.24 -1.76
C GLU A 108 36.62 -13.64 -2.56
N LYS A 109 36.66 -12.31 -2.76
CA LYS A 109 37.73 -11.64 -3.52
C LYS A 109 38.76 -10.92 -2.63
N THR A 110 38.74 -11.16 -1.33
CA THR A 110 39.69 -10.58 -0.36
C THR A 110 40.26 -11.69 0.52
N ASP A 111 40.81 -12.71 -0.12
CA ASP A 111 41.74 -13.72 0.41
C ASP A 111 42.65 -14.13 -0.76
#